data_AF-A0AAD9CMQ1-F1
#
_entry.id   AF-A0AAD9CMQ1-F1
#
_cell.length_a   1.000
_cell.length_b   1.000
_cell.length_c   1.000
_cell.angle_alpha   90.00
_cell.angle_beta   90.00
_cell.angle_gamma   90.00
#
_symmetry.space_group_name_H-M   'P 1'
#
loop_
_entity.id
_entity.type
_entity.pdbx_description
1 polymer ?
#
loop_
_entity_poly.entity_id
_entity_poly.type
_entity_poly.pdbx_seq_one_letter_code
_entity_poly.pdbx_strand_id
1 'polypeptide(L)'
;MRLDPVHFSMLVIGVSFACYAPSLNSLQDQAYRSAVVIEGEVRSSPENVSSREPYSVNVKVLDVWPVNSGGLEREQLVTVGDFGSEAPCTTVEKDHRYIFFMDPTAEPLVFKASYAPVDASEPELKKDVERVLCEDC
;
A
#
# COMPACT_ATOMS: atom_id res chain seq x y z
N MET A 1 -18.91 -58.50 21.20
CA MET A 1 -18.07 -58.46 19.98
C MET A 1 -17.37 -57.12 19.96
N ARG A 2 -16.02 -57.12 20.03
CA ARG A 2 -15.18 -55.95 19.75
C ARG A 2 -15.19 -55.71 18.24
N LEU A 3 -15.33 -54.46 17.82
CA LEU A 3 -15.01 -54.02 16.46
C LEU A 3 -14.27 -52.68 16.56
N ASP A 4 -13.15 -52.61 15.87
CA ASP A 4 -12.01 -51.73 16.05
C ASP A 4 -12.26 -50.25 15.70
N PRO A 5 -11.48 -49.30 16.29
CA PRO A 5 -11.53 -47.91 15.87
C PRO A 5 -10.92 -47.77 14.48
N VAL A 6 -11.72 -47.29 13.53
CA VAL A 6 -11.25 -46.93 12.19
C VAL A 6 -10.32 -45.73 12.34
N HIS A 7 -9.05 -45.92 12.00
CA HIS A 7 -8.05 -44.86 11.94
C HIS A 7 -8.44 -43.89 10.80
N PHE A 8 -9.24 -42.87 11.13
CA PHE A 8 -9.46 -41.73 10.26
C PHE A 8 -8.15 -40.96 10.17
N SER A 9 -7.31 -41.33 9.20
CA SER A 9 -6.23 -40.47 8.74
C SER A 9 -6.87 -39.18 8.23
N MET A 10 -6.95 -38.17 9.09
CA MET A 10 -7.16 -36.79 8.67
C MET A 10 -5.94 -36.44 7.81
N LEU A 11 -6.09 -36.62 6.49
CA LEU A 11 -5.36 -35.82 5.54
C LEU A 11 -5.72 -34.38 5.88
N VAL A 12 -4.85 -33.73 6.65
CA VAL A 12 -4.81 -32.28 6.72
C VAL A 12 -4.49 -31.88 5.29
N ILE A 13 -5.55 -31.64 4.51
CA ILE A 13 -5.43 -30.94 3.24
C ILE A 13 -4.82 -29.63 3.68
N GLY A 14 -3.50 -29.53 3.53
CA GLY A 14 -2.80 -28.27 3.58
C GLY A 14 -3.42 -27.45 2.48
N VAL A 15 -4.48 -26.72 2.83
CA VAL A 15 -4.90 -25.54 2.10
C VAL A 15 -3.73 -24.60 2.28
N SER A 16 -2.73 -24.77 1.43
CA SER A 16 -1.74 -23.76 1.17
C SER A 16 -2.52 -22.49 0.89
N PHE A 17 -2.43 -21.52 1.81
CA PHE A 17 -2.77 -20.13 1.53
C PHE A 17 -1.68 -19.59 0.58
N ALA A 18 -1.58 -20.18 -0.60
CA ALA A 18 -0.67 -19.74 -1.64
C ALA A 18 -1.40 -18.65 -2.42
N CYS A 19 -1.02 -17.41 -2.10
CA CYS A 19 -1.33 -16.16 -2.79
C CYS A 19 -2.83 -15.85 -2.94
N TYR A 20 -3.38 -15.14 -1.94
CA TYR A 20 -4.58 -14.35 -2.18
C TYR A 20 -4.31 -13.32 -3.28
N ALA A 21 -5.21 -13.29 -4.26
CA ALA A 21 -5.30 -12.31 -5.34
C ALA A 21 -5.44 -10.88 -4.77
N PRO A 22 -5.31 -9.81 -5.60
CA PRO A 22 -5.05 -8.45 -5.13
C PRO A 22 -6.12 -8.06 -4.11
N SER A 23 -5.69 -7.40 -3.03
CA SER A 23 -6.46 -7.02 -1.85
C SER A 23 -7.98 -7.01 -2.07
N LEU A 24 -8.71 -7.81 -1.28
CA LEU A 24 -10.19 -7.80 -1.21
C LEU A 24 -10.78 -6.42 -0.81
N ASN A 25 -9.94 -5.40 -0.64
CA ASN A 25 -10.27 -4.05 -0.25
C ASN A 25 -10.20 -3.16 -1.49
N SER A 26 -11.36 -2.60 -1.88
CA SER A 26 -11.45 -1.58 -2.93
C SER A 26 -10.46 -0.44 -2.68
N LEU A 27 -10.03 0.27 -3.73
CA LEU A 27 -9.20 1.47 -3.60
C LEU A 27 -9.77 2.48 -2.59
N GLN A 28 -11.10 2.59 -2.56
CA GLN A 28 -11.84 3.41 -1.59
C GLN A 28 -11.60 2.97 -0.13
N ASP A 29 -11.60 1.66 0.15
CA ASP A 29 -11.33 1.14 1.49
C ASP A 29 -9.85 1.35 1.89
N GLN A 30 -8.92 1.23 0.95
CA GLN A 30 -7.51 1.54 1.19
C GLN A 30 -7.31 3.02 1.54
N ALA A 31 -7.91 3.91 0.74
CA ALA A 31 -7.90 5.35 0.99
C ALA A 31 -8.49 5.71 2.36
N TYR A 32 -9.66 5.15 2.68
CA TYR A 32 -10.36 5.42 3.93
C TYR A 32 -9.58 4.95 5.17
N ARG A 33 -8.85 3.83 5.07
CA ARG A 33 -8.12 3.23 6.20
C ARG A 33 -6.73 3.81 6.42
N SER A 34 -6.10 4.37 5.39
CA SER A 34 -4.77 4.97 5.51
C SER A 34 -4.83 6.29 6.25
N ALA A 35 -3.90 6.52 7.18
CA ALA A 35 -3.84 7.79 7.89
C ALA A 35 -3.47 8.97 6.98
N VAL A 36 -2.67 8.73 5.93
CA VAL A 36 -2.24 9.74 4.96
C VAL A 36 -2.36 9.21 3.53
N VAL A 37 -2.90 10.04 2.63
CA VAL A 37 -3.03 9.74 1.20
C VAL A 37 -2.56 10.92 0.36
N ILE A 38 -1.63 10.67 -0.57
CA ILE A 38 -1.05 11.71 -1.46
C ILE A 38 -0.93 11.21 -2.89
N GLU A 39 -1.02 12.11 -3.86
CA GLU A 39 -0.43 11.91 -5.18
C GLU A 39 1.03 12.37 -5.10
N GLY A 40 1.97 11.52 -5.51
CA GLY A 40 3.38 11.82 -5.44
C GLY A 40 4.18 11.28 -6.61
N GLU A 41 5.30 11.94 -6.89
CA GLU A 41 6.28 11.52 -7.91
C GLU A 41 7.54 10.98 -7.23
N VAL A 42 7.97 9.78 -7.63
CA VAL A 42 9.19 9.17 -7.07
C VAL A 42 10.42 9.90 -7.60
N ARG A 43 11.20 10.52 -6.72
CA ARG A 43 12.43 11.24 -7.08
C ARG A 43 13.68 10.37 -7.01
N SER A 44 13.68 9.40 -6.11
CA SER A 44 14.75 8.40 -6.03
C SER A 44 14.15 7.06 -5.62
N SER A 45 14.39 6.05 -6.46
CA SER A 45 14.21 4.64 -6.12
C SER A 45 15.57 4.01 -5.90
N PRO A 46 15.73 3.11 -4.93
CA PRO A 46 16.97 2.38 -4.76
C PRO A 46 17.22 1.47 -5.97
N GLU A 47 18.38 1.62 -6.60
CA GLU A 47 18.80 0.76 -7.70
C GLU A 47 19.16 -0.63 -7.16
N ASN A 48 18.54 -1.69 -7.70
CA ASN A 48 18.82 -3.09 -7.37
C ASN A 48 18.47 -3.56 -5.94
N VAL A 49 17.28 -3.23 -5.44
CA VAL A 49 16.79 -3.90 -4.22
C VAL A 49 16.27 -5.29 -4.58
N SER A 50 16.81 -6.31 -3.91
CA SER A 50 16.18 -7.63 -3.87
C SER A 50 14.75 -7.47 -3.40
N SER A 51 13.76 -8.05 -4.09
CA SER A 51 12.33 -7.94 -3.74
C SER A 51 11.95 -8.50 -2.36
N ARG A 52 12.93 -8.93 -1.56
CA ARG A 52 12.80 -9.48 -0.21
C ARG A 52 13.30 -8.54 0.90
N GLU A 53 14.00 -7.46 0.56
CA GLU A 53 14.48 -6.49 1.55
C GLU A 53 13.58 -5.26 1.54
N PRO A 54 13.14 -4.78 2.72
CA PRO A 54 12.37 -3.55 2.80
C PRO A 54 13.21 -2.38 2.27
N TYR A 55 12.60 -1.56 1.43
CA TYR A 55 13.26 -0.37 0.89
C TYR A 55 12.40 0.87 1.04
N SER A 56 13.05 2.02 0.87
CA SER A 56 12.42 3.32 0.94
C SER A 56 12.73 4.15 -0.29
N VAL A 57 11.81 5.05 -0.66
CA VAL A 57 11.93 5.98 -1.77
C VAL A 57 11.69 7.40 -1.31
N ASN A 58 12.25 8.37 -2.02
CA ASN A 58 11.89 9.77 -1.84
C ASN A 58 10.77 10.13 -2.81
N VAL A 59 9.71 10.75 -2.29
CA VAL A 59 8.50 11.10 -3.04
C VAL A 59 8.29 12.61 -2.91
N LYS A 60 8.14 13.28 -4.04
CA LYS A 60 7.71 14.67 -4.09
C LYS A 60 6.19 14.70 -4.09
N VAL A 61 5.59 15.37 -3.10
CA VAL A 61 4.13 15.54 -3.01
C VAL A 61 3.65 16.41 -4.17
N LEU A 62 2.74 15.89 -4.99
CA LEU A 62 2.12 16.61 -6.09
C LEU A 62 0.73 17.11 -5.73
N ASP A 63 -0.03 16.31 -4.99
CA ASP A 63 -1.38 16.64 -4.55
C ASP A 63 -1.72 15.91 -3.25
N VAL A 64 -2.69 16.45 -2.51
CA VAL A 64 -3.17 15.88 -1.23
C VAL A 64 -4.68 15.83 -1.22
N TRP A 65 -5.24 14.82 -0.56
CA TRP A 65 -6.66 14.81 -0.22
C TRP A 65 -6.87 15.43 1.15
N PRO A 66 -7.79 16.42 1.31
CA PRO A 66 -7.89 17.19 2.56
C PRO A 66 -8.05 16.34 3.82
N VAL A 67 -8.98 15.37 3.79
CA VAL A 67 -9.35 14.54 4.95
C VAL A 67 -8.16 13.76 5.50
N ASN A 68 -7.33 13.17 4.62
CA ASN A 68 -6.17 12.36 4.98
C ASN A 68 -4.88 13.00 4.45
N SER A 69 -4.76 14.33 4.51
CA SER A 69 -3.56 15.03 4.03
C SER A 69 -2.33 14.77 4.90
N GLY A 70 -2.53 14.38 6.17
CA GLY A 70 -1.45 14.22 7.14
C GLY A 70 -0.70 15.52 7.45
N GLY A 71 -1.27 16.68 7.08
CA GLY A 71 -0.58 17.97 7.15
C GLY A 71 0.50 18.16 6.10
N LEU A 72 0.60 17.28 5.10
CA LEU A 72 1.53 17.44 3.99
C LEU A 72 1.06 18.53 3.04
N GLU A 73 2.04 19.23 2.47
CA GLU A 73 1.84 20.27 1.48
C GLU A 73 2.48 19.88 0.16
N ARG A 74 1.95 20.44 -0.93
CA ARG A 74 2.50 20.25 -2.28
C ARG A 74 3.97 20.66 -2.32
N GLU A 75 4.73 20.00 -3.18
CA GLU A 75 6.18 20.18 -3.36
C GLU A 75 7.07 19.70 -2.21
N GLN A 76 6.52 19.30 -1.06
CA GLN A 76 7.31 18.69 0.02
C GLN A 76 7.92 17.36 -0.44
N LEU A 77 9.13 17.09 0.06
CA LEU A 77 9.81 15.81 -0.17
C LEU A 77 9.66 14.94 1.07
N VAL A 78 9.09 13.76 0.90
CA VAL A 78 8.89 12.77 1.97
C VAL A 78 9.63 11.48 1.66
N THR A 79 9.95 10.71 2.68
CA THR A 79 10.47 9.36 2.54
C THR A 79 9.36 8.37 2.83
N VAL A 80 9.10 7.46 1.89
CA VAL A 80 8.12 6.37 2.07
C VAL A 80 8.88 5.06 2.10
N GLY A 81 8.69 4.26 3.15
CA GLY A 81 9.44 3.04 3.41
C GLY A 81 8.59 1.78 3.62
N ASP A 82 9.28 0.69 3.96
CA ASP A 82 8.77 -0.69 4.13
C ASP A 82 8.11 -1.28 2.88
N PHE A 83 8.52 -0.85 1.69
CA PHE A 83 8.18 -1.59 0.48
C PHE A 83 8.87 -2.95 0.48
N GLY A 84 8.12 -4.04 0.37
CA GLY A 84 8.68 -5.39 0.13
C GLY A 84 8.76 -6.32 1.35
N SER A 85 8.21 -5.95 2.51
CA SER A 85 8.18 -6.86 3.68
C SER A 85 7.11 -7.96 3.57
N GLU A 86 5.98 -7.71 2.88
CA GLU A 86 4.96 -8.71 2.54
C GLU A 86 4.30 -8.35 1.19
N ALA A 87 3.91 -9.35 0.40
CA ALA A 87 3.30 -9.11 -0.91
C ALA A 87 1.88 -8.50 -0.76
N PRO A 88 1.46 -7.57 -1.66
CA PRO A 88 2.11 -7.19 -2.91
C PRO A 88 2.57 -5.72 -2.88
N CYS A 89 3.72 -5.41 -2.28
CA CYS A 89 4.31 -4.07 -2.48
C CYS A 89 4.99 -4.02 -3.86
N THR A 90 4.24 -3.58 -4.86
CA THR A 90 4.71 -3.28 -6.22
C THR A 90 5.99 -2.44 -6.21
N THR A 91 6.93 -2.76 -7.10
CA THR A 91 8.10 -1.92 -7.38
C THR A 91 7.65 -0.57 -7.94
N VAL A 92 8.04 0.53 -7.30
CA VAL A 92 7.77 1.88 -7.82
C VAL A 92 8.88 2.34 -8.75
N GLU A 93 8.51 3.06 -9.80
CA GLU A 93 9.43 3.57 -10.81
C GLU A 93 9.81 5.01 -10.53
N LYS A 94 11.09 5.34 -10.74
CA LYS A 94 11.59 6.71 -10.65
C LYS A 94 10.93 7.60 -11.71
N ASP A 95 10.66 8.85 -11.34
CA ASP A 95 10.02 9.88 -12.16
C ASP A 95 8.59 9.52 -12.60
N HIS A 96 8.00 8.49 -11.97
CA HIS A 96 6.61 8.08 -12.16
C HIS A 96 5.71 8.53 -11.02
N ARG A 97 4.42 8.70 -11.32
CA ARG A 97 3.42 9.22 -10.40
C ARG A 97 2.55 8.11 -9.84
N TYR A 98 2.37 8.12 -8.54
CA TYR A 98 1.53 7.16 -7.84
C TYR A 98 0.64 7.85 -6.80
N ILE A 99 -0.44 7.19 -6.42
CA ILE A 99 -1.17 7.48 -5.20
C ILE A 99 -0.59 6.60 -4.09
N PHE A 100 -0.09 7.24 -3.04
CA PHE A 100 0.50 6.58 -1.88
C PHE A 100 -0.48 6.53 -0.72
N PHE A 101 -0.56 5.37 -0.08
CA PHE A 101 -1.41 5.06 1.06
C PHE A 101 -0.53 4.70 2.25
N MET A 102 -0.48 5.53 3.27
CA MET A 102 0.60 5.46 4.26
C MET A 102 0.19 5.84 5.67
N ASP A 103 1.01 5.39 6.62
CA ASP A 103 0.93 5.73 8.03
C ASP A 103 2.15 6.57 8.45
N PRO A 104 1.97 7.55 9.35
CA PRO A 104 3.07 8.33 9.89
C PRO A 104 3.99 7.46 10.74
N THR A 105 5.28 7.77 10.73
CA THR A 105 6.24 7.19 11.67
C THR A 105 6.54 8.16 12.82
N ALA A 106 7.42 7.75 13.74
CA ALA A 106 7.95 8.66 14.76
C ALA A 106 8.89 9.73 14.16
N GLU A 107 9.41 9.51 12.97
CA GLU A 107 10.30 10.44 12.26
C GLU A 107 9.48 11.39 11.36
N PRO A 108 9.77 12.70 11.38
CA PRO A 108 9.04 13.67 10.58
C PRO A 108 9.29 13.44 9.08
N LEU A 109 8.24 13.58 8.27
CA LEU A 109 8.27 13.37 6.82
C LEU A 109 8.71 11.96 6.39
N VAL A 110 8.73 11.01 7.31
CA VAL A 110 8.99 9.60 7.04
C VAL A 110 7.71 8.82 7.29
N PHE A 111 7.27 8.09 6.28
CA PHE A 111 6.02 7.36 6.27
C PHE A 111 6.24 5.89 5.93
N LYS A 112 5.35 5.05 6.43
CA LYS A 112 5.30 3.62 6.12
C LYS A 112 4.18 3.37 5.12
N ALA A 113 4.44 2.64 4.04
CA ALA A 113 3.37 2.21 3.14
C ALA A 113 2.40 1.27 3.87
N SER A 114 1.12 1.63 3.93
CA SER A 114 0.04 0.79 4.48
C SER A 114 -0.52 -0.15 3.41
N TYR A 115 -0.56 0.32 2.16
CA TYR A 115 -1.00 -0.44 0.99
C TYR A 115 -0.06 -0.20 -0.19
N ALA A 116 -0.19 -1.02 -1.23
CA ALA A 116 0.58 -0.87 -2.46
C ALA A 116 0.21 0.46 -3.16
N PRO A 117 1.19 1.27 -3.59
CA PRO A 117 0.91 2.46 -4.39
C PRO A 117 0.24 2.07 -5.70
N VAL A 118 -0.71 2.89 -6.16
CA VAL A 118 -1.38 2.70 -7.45
C VAL A 118 -0.93 3.75 -8.45
N ASP A 119 -0.83 3.37 -9.71
CA ASP A 119 -0.41 4.26 -10.79
C ASP A 119 -1.41 5.43 -10.94
N ALA A 120 -0.92 6.68 -10.85
CA ALA A 120 -1.77 7.87 -10.91
C ALA A 120 -2.06 8.34 -12.35
N SER A 121 -1.63 7.61 -13.38
CA SER A 121 -1.92 7.93 -14.79
C SER A 121 -3.38 7.71 -15.18
N GLU A 122 -4.13 6.90 -14.41
CA GLU A 122 -5.55 6.65 -14.61
C GLU A 122 -6.41 7.69 -13.86
N PRO A 123 -7.08 8.62 -14.56
CA PRO A 123 -7.81 9.71 -13.90
C PRO A 123 -8.99 9.23 -13.04
N GLU A 124 -9.56 8.07 -13.35
CA GLU A 124 -10.68 7.50 -12.61
C GLU A 124 -10.27 7.03 -11.20
N LEU A 125 -9.02 6.63 -10.99
CA LEU A 125 -8.53 6.23 -9.66
C LEU A 125 -8.52 7.41 -8.69
N LYS A 126 -8.13 8.60 -9.16
CA LYS A 126 -8.20 9.83 -8.35
C LYS A 126 -9.62 10.14 -7.90
N LYS A 127 -10.61 9.98 -8.79
CA LYS A 127 -12.03 10.22 -8.46
C LYS A 127 -12.56 9.23 -7.44
N ASP A 128 -12.11 7.97 -7.49
CA ASP A 128 -12.51 6.96 -6.52
C ASP A 128 -11.95 7.25 -5.13
N VAL A 129 -10.71 7.73 -5.03
CA VAL A 129 -10.14 8.21 -3.75
C VAL A 129 -10.85 9.48 -3.28
N GLU A 130 -11.10 10.42 -4.19
CA GLU A 130 -11.79 11.68 -3.90
C GLU A 130 -13.18 11.42 -3.31
N ARG A 131 -13.94 10.45 -3.83
CA ARG A 131 -15.29 10.10 -3.34
C ARG A 131 -15.34 9.79 -1.84
N VAL A 132 -14.24 9.32 -1.26
CA VAL A 132 -14.18 8.95 0.17
C VAL A 132 -13.35 9.93 1.01
N LEU A 133 -12.49 10.74 0.39
CA LEU A 133 -11.58 11.69 1.08
C LEU A 133 -11.85 13.16 0.72
N CYS A 134 -13.05 13.49 0.27
CA CYS A 134 -13.48 14.86 0.06
C CYS A 134 -14.09 15.46 1.35
N GLU A 135 -13.90 16.76 1.54
CA GLU A 135 -14.59 17.54 2.58
C GLU A 135 -15.87 18.13 1.97
N ASP A 136 -17.03 17.87 2.59
CA ASP A 136 -18.34 18.46 2.23
C ASP A 136 -18.74 18.32 0.74
N CYS A 137 -18.42 17.17 0.17
CA CYS A 137 -18.97 16.60 -1.06
C CYS A 137 -20.24 15.77 -0.77
#